data_AF-A0A803QQN4-F1
#
_entry.id   AF-A0A803QQN4-F1
#
_cell.length_a   1.000
_cell.length_b   1.000
_cell.length_c   1.000
_cell.angle_alpha   90.00
_cell.angle_beta   90.00
_cell.angle_gamma   90.00
#
_symmetry.space_group_name_H-M   'P 1'
#
loop_
_entity.id
_entity.type
_entity.pdbx_description
1 polymer ?
#
loop_
_entity_poly.entity_id
_entity_poly.type
_entity_poly.pdbx_seq_one_letter_code
_entity_poly.pdbx_strand_id
1 'polypeptide(L)'
;MSPLIFVLGMKYLSKLLMKVGTKEDFKFHERCGKPRLNHLCFADDVILFCHGDYVSIYRMLQGLKLFSNTSGLQPSDTKSSIYCCQMNEHEVNRVAAVSGFSKSSLPFKYLGIPVCARQIPASECLAEANGLGLVAWDEICRPKKAGGLGFRRVQEWNEAAIGKYVWAVETKQDSLWIKWVHVVYLEQKKWKEYEAPTTSSWYWK
;
A
#
# COMPACT_ATOMS: atom_id res chain seq x y z
N MET A 1 12.52 20.53 -2.92
CA MET A 1 13.33 19.32 -2.67
C MET A 1 13.18 18.39 -3.89
N SER A 2 14.24 17.74 -4.36
CA SER A 2 14.13 16.78 -5.48
C SER A 2 13.29 15.55 -5.07
N PRO A 3 12.47 14.96 -5.98
CA PRO A 3 11.65 13.78 -5.66
C PRO A 3 12.43 12.61 -5.06
N LEU A 4 13.66 12.35 -5.53
CA LEU A 4 14.49 11.26 -5.00
C LEU A 4 14.97 11.51 -3.57
N ILE A 5 15.36 12.75 -3.27
CA ILE A 5 15.79 13.15 -1.92
C ILE A 5 14.61 13.07 -0.94
N PHE A 6 13.43 13.48 -1.41
CA PHE A 6 12.21 13.39 -0.62
C PHE A 6 11.87 11.94 -0.28
N VAL A 7 11.95 11.02 -1.26
CA VAL A 7 11.75 9.57 -1.02
C VAL A 7 12.73 9.03 0.02
N LEU A 8 14.01 9.46 0.00
CA LEU A 8 14.98 9.07 1.02
C LEU A 8 14.60 9.61 2.41
N GLY A 9 14.14 10.85 2.49
CA GLY A 9 13.61 11.44 3.73
C GLY A 9 12.43 10.64 4.28
N MET A 10 11.45 10.31 3.44
CA MET A 10 10.28 9.51 3.86
C MET A 10 10.66 8.08 4.25
N LYS A 11 11.66 7.48 3.59
CA LYS A 11 12.22 6.17 4.01
C LYS A 11 12.88 6.25 5.38
N TYR A 12 13.55 7.36 5.69
CA TYR A 12 14.12 7.59 7.02
C TYR A 12 13.04 7.75 8.09
N LEU A 13 11.98 8.53 7.82
CA LEU A 13 10.81 8.64 8.69
C LEU A 13 10.20 7.26 8.98
N SER A 14 9.97 6.46 7.93
CA SER A 14 9.42 5.11 8.07
C SER A 14 10.25 4.23 9.01
N LYS A 15 11.59 4.24 8.87
CA LYS A 15 12.49 3.51 9.77
C LYS A 15 12.43 4.01 11.22
N LEU A 16 12.32 5.33 11.43
CA LEU A 16 12.16 5.90 12.77
C LEU A 16 10.86 5.42 13.43
N LEU A 17 9.75 5.46 12.70
CA LEU A 17 8.44 5.03 13.21
C LEU A 17 8.40 3.51 13.45
N MET A 18 9.07 2.71 12.62
CA MET A 18 9.26 1.28 12.90
C MET A 18 10.02 1.06 14.21
N LYS A 19 11.06 1.87 14.49
CA LYS A 19 11.83 1.81 15.75
C LYS A 19 11.04 2.30 16.96
N VAL A 20 10.11 3.24 16.79
CA VAL A 20 9.11 3.57 17.82
C VAL A 20 8.26 2.35 18.13
N GLY A 21 7.84 1.61 17.10
CA GLY A 21 7.07 0.37 17.23
C GLY A 21 7.78 -0.79 17.93
N THR A 22 9.08 -0.70 18.22
CA THR A 22 9.83 -1.72 19.00
C THR A 22 9.97 -1.37 20.47
N LYS A 23 9.47 -0.21 20.92
CA LYS A 23 9.51 0.17 22.33
C LYS A 23 8.51 -0.66 23.14
N GLU A 24 8.90 -1.06 24.35
CA GLU A 24 8.08 -1.92 25.22
C GLU A 24 6.77 -1.25 25.66
N ASP A 25 6.81 0.08 25.78
CA ASP A 25 5.67 0.90 26.19
C ASP A 25 4.83 1.41 25.01
N PHE A 26 5.16 1.03 23.78
CA PHE A 26 4.38 1.36 22.60
C PHE A 26 3.38 0.25 22.26
N LYS A 27 2.11 0.61 22.11
CA LYS A 27 1.05 -0.29 21.68
C LYS A 27 0.56 0.08 20.29
N PHE A 28 0.45 -0.94 19.44
CA PHE A 28 -0.18 -0.80 18.13
C PHE A 28 -1.69 -0.64 18.27
N HIS A 29 -2.30 -0.02 17.26
CA HIS A 29 -3.75 -0.07 17.10
C HIS A 29 -4.22 -1.54 17.03
N GLU A 30 -5.42 -1.85 17.53
CA GLU A 30 -5.90 -3.24 17.75
C GLU A 30 -5.75 -4.13 16.52
N ARG A 31 -6.06 -3.60 15.34
CA ARG A 31 -5.96 -4.32 14.05
C ARG A 31 -4.59 -4.30 13.40
N CYS A 32 -3.62 -3.58 13.98
CA CYS A 32 -2.32 -3.31 13.39
C CYS A 32 -1.15 -3.95 14.17
N GLY A 33 -1.44 -4.63 15.29
CA GLY A 33 -0.42 -5.33 16.10
C GLY A 33 0.27 -6.47 15.36
N LYS A 34 -0.50 -7.35 14.70
CA LYS A 34 0.06 -8.48 13.91
C LYS A 34 1.01 -8.03 12.79
N PRO A 35 0.62 -7.09 11.90
CA PRO A 35 1.53 -6.60 10.86
C PRO A 35 2.58 -5.61 11.38
N ARG A 36 2.55 -5.25 12.68
CA ARG A 36 3.38 -4.20 13.29
C ARG A 36 3.35 -2.88 12.50
N LEU A 37 2.14 -2.47 12.11
CA LEU A 37 1.92 -1.29 11.29
C LEU A 37 1.52 -0.10 12.17
N ASN A 38 2.22 1.03 12.05
CA ASN A 38 1.90 2.26 12.81
C ASN A 38 1.88 3.54 11.94
N HIS A 39 2.11 3.39 10.63
CA HIS A 39 2.06 4.51 9.69
C HIS A 39 1.73 4.05 8.28
N LEU A 40 1.20 4.97 7.48
CA LEU A 40 1.08 4.91 6.02
C LEU A 40 1.66 6.21 5.46
N CYS A 41 2.46 6.10 4.39
CA CYS A 41 3.07 7.26 3.73
C CYS A 41 2.82 7.17 2.22
N PHE A 42 2.20 8.19 1.64
CA PHE A 42 2.10 8.35 0.19
C PHE A 42 2.47 9.79 -0.17
N ALA A 43 3.57 9.96 -0.91
CA ALA A 43 4.16 11.28 -1.13
C ALA A 43 4.32 12.05 0.22
N ASP A 44 3.69 13.22 0.35
CA ASP A 44 3.65 14.06 1.54
C ASP A 44 2.50 13.72 2.51
N ASP A 45 1.54 12.89 2.11
CA ASP A 45 0.41 12.49 2.94
C ASP A 45 0.79 11.31 3.86
N VAL A 46 0.95 11.61 5.15
CA VAL A 46 1.31 10.65 6.20
C VAL A 46 0.15 10.46 7.17
N ILE A 47 -0.25 9.20 7.40
CA ILE A 47 -1.14 8.82 8.50
C ILE A 47 -0.33 8.08 9.54
N LEU A 48 -0.43 8.53 10.79
CA LEU A 48 0.13 7.86 11.97
C LEU A 48 -1.00 7.25 12.79
N PHE A 49 -0.83 6.01 13.26
CA PHE A 49 -1.82 5.34 14.10
C PHE A 49 -1.15 4.43 15.13
N CYS A 50 -1.75 4.39 16.31
CA CYS A 50 -1.30 3.61 17.44
C CYS A 50 -2.51 3.31 18.35
N HIS A 51 -2.27 2.67 19.50
CA HIS A 51 -3.32 2.50 20.50
C HIS A 51 -3.76 3.85 21.08
N GLY A 52 -5.02 3.94 21.48
CA GLY A 52 -5.64 5.14 22.03
C GLY A 52 -5.24 5.42 23.49
N ASP A 53 -3.95 5.51 23.76
CA ASP A 53 -3.40 5.86 25.07
C ASP A 53 -2.34 6.96 24.93
N TYR A 54 -2.15 7.75 25.99
CA TYR A 54 -1.18 8.85 25.96
C TYR A 54 0.26 8.40 25.65
N VAL A 55 0.69 7.25 26.17
CA VAL A 55 2.08 6.79 26.06
C VAL A 55 2.41 6.44 24.61
N SER A 56 1.57 5.65 23.95
CA SER A 56 1.72 5.26 22.55
C SER A 56 1.73 6.47 21.62
N ILE A 57 0.82 7.42 21.84
CA ILE A 57 0.73 8.65 21.05
C ILE A 57 1.98 9.51 21.27
N TYR A 58 2.40 9.69 22.52
CA TYR A 58 3.58 10.48 22.85
C TYR A 58 4.85 9.90 22.22
N ARG A 59 4.99 8.57 22.17
CA ARG A 59 6.11 7.91 21.46
C ARG A 59 6.10 8.18 19.96
N MET A 60 4.93 8.22 19.31
CA MET A 60 4.82 8.61 17.90
C MET A 60 5.23 10.06 17.67
N LEU A 61 4.76 10.97 18.53
CA LEU A 61 5.12 12.39 18.47
C LEU A 61 6.64 12.61 18.68
N GLN A 62 7.27 11.84 19.57
CA GLN A 62 8.73 11.85 19.74
C GLN A 62 9.47 11.41 18.46
N GLY A 63 8.99 10.35 17.81
CA GLY A 63 9.54 9.89 16.53
C GLY A 63 9.43 10.96 15.44
N LEU A 64 8.27 11.63 15.36
CA LEU A 64 8.04 12.72 14.42
C LEU A 64 8.92 13.94 14.73
N LYS A 65 9.06 14.31 16.00
CA LYS A 65 9.92 15.42 16.41
C LYS A 65 11.38 15.15 16.10
N LEU A 66 11.85 13.92 16.33
CA LEU A 66 13.20 13.49 15.94
C LEU A 66 13.39 13.61 14.43
N PHE A 67 12.44 13.13 13.64
CA PHE A 67 12.47 13.29 12.18
C PHE A 67 12.55 14.76 11.76
N SER A 68 11.73 15.64 12.34
CA SER A 68 11.77 17.07 12.03
C SER A 68 13.09 17.72 12.38
N ASN A 69 13.66 17.38 13.54
CA ASN A 69 14.94 17.91 13.97
C ASN A 69 16.10 17.44 13.06
N THR A 70 16.03 16.22 12.51
CA THR A 70 17.07 15.67 11.64
C THR A 70 16.93 16.09 10.19
N SER A 71 15.70 16.11 9.65
CA SER A 71 15.45 16.40 8.23
C SER A 71 15.20 17.89 7.93
N GLY A 72 14.84 18.68 8.95
CA GLY A 72 14.33 20.04 8.79
C GLY A 72 12.88 20.10 8.27
N LEU A 73 12.25 18.97 7.95
CA LEU A 73 10.87 18.91 7.49
C LEU A 73 9.90 18.93 8.67
N GLN A 74 8.91 19.80 8.63
CA GLN A 74 7.92 19.95 9.68
C GLN A 74 6.52 19.58 9.17
N PRO A 75 5.70 18.92 10.00
CA PRO A 75 4.26 18.80 9.75
C PRO A 75 3.64 20.19 9.54
N SER A 76 2.60 20.25 8.73
CA SER A 76 1.88 21.50 8.50
C SER A 76 0.80 21.69 9.55
N ASP A 77 0.91 22.72 10.38
CA ASP A 77 -0.06 22.97 11.47
C ASP A 77 -1.51 23.13 10.99
N THR A 78 -1.70 23.61 9.75
CA THR A 78 -3.03 23.82 9.16
C THR A 78 -3.61 22.59 8.49
N LYS A 79 -2.78 21.63 8.08
CA LYS A 79 -3.22 20.39 7.40
C LYS A 79 -3.17 19.16 8.31
N SER A 80 -2.32 19.19 9.33
CA SER A 80 -2.15 18.10 10.30
C SER A 80 -3.20 18.18 11.39
N SER A 81 -3.86 17.05 11.64
CA SER A 81 -4.95 16.93 12.61
C SER A 81 -4.84 15.65 13.41
N ILE A 82 -5.36 15.66 14.63
CA ILE A 82 -5.44 14.48 15.50
C ILE A 82 -6.86 13.99 15.58
N TYR A 83 -7.00 12.66 15.46
CA TYR A 83 -8.26 11.93 15.58
C TYR A 83 -8.15 10.98 16.77
N CYS A 84 -8.89 11.27 17.84
CA CYS A 84 -8.96 10.43 19.03
C CYS A 84 -10.32 9.76 19.10
N CYS A 85 -10.35 8.43 19.08
CA CYS A 85 -11.57 7.64 19.22
C CYS A 85 -11.58 6.93 20.57
N GLN A 86 -12.69 7.01 21.29
CA GLN A 86 -12.90 6.24 22.53
C GLN A 86 -11.83 6.49 23.61
N MET A 87 -11.24 7.69 23.62
CA MET A 87 -10.28 8.14 24.64
C MET A 87 -10.98 9.05 25.66
N ASN A 88 -10.46 9.09 26.89
CA ASN A 88 -10.92 10.03 27.91
C ASN A 88 -10.60 11.48 27.47
N GLU A 89 -11.57 12.40 27.62
CA GLU A 89 -11.39 13.81 27.25
C GLU A 89 -10.15 14.46 27.88
N HIS A 90 -9.81 14.10 29.12
CA HIS A 90 -8.61 14.59 29.78
C HIS A 90 -7.33 14.17 29.04
N GLU A 91 -7.26 12.91 28.58
CA GLU A 91 -6.12 12.44 27.79
C GLU A 91 -6.10 13.06 26.39
N VAL A 92 -7.27 13.24 25.78
CA VAL A 92 -7.39 13.92 24.48
C VAL A 92 -6.87 15.36 24.56
N ASN A 93 -7.24 16.11 25.60
CA ASN A 93 -6.76 17.47 25.81
C ASN A 93 -5.25 17.51 26.03
N ARG A 94 -4.71 16.55 26.79
CA ARG A 94 -3.27 16.41 27.01
C ARG A 94 -2.52 16.11 25.70
N VAL A 95 -3.07 15.22 24.86
CA VAL A 95 -2.52 14.89 23.54
C VAL A 95 -2.55 16.10 22.61
N ALA A 96 -3.68 16.82 22.54
CA ALA A 96 -3.80 18.03 21.74
C ALA A 96 -2.74 19.07 22.14
N ALA A 97 -2.59 19.32 23.45
CA ALA A 97 -1.62 20.26 23.99
C ALA A 97 -0.16 19.90 23.64
N VAL A 98 0.23 18.62 23.76
CA VAL A 98 1.63 18.20 23.48
C VAL A 98 1.93 18.08 21.98
N SER A 99 0.92 17.77 21.17
CA SER A 99 1.11 17.61 19.72
C SER A 99 1.21 18.93 18.96
N GLY A 100 0.51 19.97 19.42
CA GLY A 100 0.33 21.21 18.69
C GLY A 100 -0.68 21.11 17.52
N PHE A 101 -1.31 19.96 17.31
CA PHE A 101 -2.28 19.76 16.23
C PHE A 101 -3.72 19.99 16.68
N SER A 102 -4.54 20.45 15.74
CA SER A 102 -5.98 20.61 15.97
C SER A 102 -6.66 19.24 16.05
N LYS A 103 -7.54 19.06 17.05
CA LYS A 103 -8.42 17.88 17.12
C LYS A 103 -9.47 17.96 16.01
N SER A 104 -9.66 16.87 15.29
CA SER A 104 -10.69 16.71 14.25
C SER A 104 -11.55 15.48 14.52
N SER A 105 -12.70 15.40 13.86
CA SER A 105 -13.63 14.27 13.94
C SER A 105 -13.56 13.38 12.69
N LEU A 106 -13.85 12.09 12.86
CA LEU A 106 -14.04 11.17 11.74
C LEU A 106 -15.44 11.35 11.13
N PRO A 107 -15.62 11.03 9.83
CA PRO A 107 -14.61 10.56 8.89
C PRO A 107 -13.75 11.67 8.27
N PHE A 108 -12.54 11.33 7.81
CA PHE A 108 -11.69 12.20 6.99
C PHE A 108 -11.32 11.52 5.67
N LYS A 109 -10.86 12.27 4.66
CA LYS A 109 -10.42 11.70 3.38
C LYS A 109 -8.92 11.50 3.33
N TYR A 110 -8.49 10.30 2.91
CA TYR A 110 -7.10 9.98 2.58
C TYR A 110 -7.03 9.48 1.15
N LEU A 111 -6.26 10.16 0.30
CA LEU A 111 -6.17 9.86 -1.14
C LEU A 111 -7.54 9.77 -1.84
N GLY A 112 -8.49 10.60 -1.40
CA GLY A 112 -9.87 10.61 -1.90
C GLY A 112 -10.80 9.55 -1.31
N ILE A 113 -10.29 8.66 -0.45
CA ILE A 113 -11.07 7.58 0.19
C ILE A 113 -11.44 7.98 1.63
N PRO A 114 -12.70 7.82 2.06
CA PRO A 114 -13.09 8.04 3.45
C PRO A 114 -12.41 7.05 4.40
N VAL A 115 -11.83 7.59 5.46
CA VAL A 115 -11.33 6.84 6.61
C VAL A 115 -12.32 7.00 7.75
N CYS A 116 -12.92 5.88 8.15
CA CYS A 116 -13.99 5.81 9.14
C CYS A 116 -13.58 4.95 10.35
N ALA A 117 -14.07 5.29 11.55
CA ALA A 117 -13.95 4.41 12.73
C ALA A 117 -14.84 3.17 12.63
N ARG A 118 -15.90 3.23 11.82
CA ARG A 118 -16.81 2.12 11.54
C ARG A 118 -16.51 1.54 10.17
N GLN A 119 -16.82 0.25 10.03
CA GLN A 119 -16.82 -0.41 8.72
C GLN A 119 -17.86 0.30 7.84
N ILE A 120 -17.42 0.77 6.67
CA ILE A 120 -18.32 1.41 5.71
C ILE A 120 -19.08 0.28 5.00
N PRO A 121 -20.42 0.22 5.10
CA PRO A 121 -21.20 -0.73 4.32
C PRO A 121 -21.00 -0.46 2.82
N ALA A 122 -21.04 -1.51 1.99
CA ALA A 122 -20.78 -1.39 0.56
C ALA A 122 -21.66 -0.33 -0.15
N SER A 123 -22.89 -0.14 0.33
CA SER A 123 -23.82 0.89 -0.14
C SER A 123 -23.31 2.33 0.07
N GLU A 124 -22.58 2.58 1.16
CA GLU A 124 -22.04 3.90 1.52
C GLU A 124 -20.70 4.15 0.80
N CYS A 125 -19.88 3.11 0.57
CA CYS A 125 -18.70 3.20 -0.30
C CYS A 125 -19.06 3.62 -1.74
N LEU A 126 -20.14 3.05 -2.29
CA LEU A 126 -20.64 3.41 -3.63
C LEU A 126 -21.17 4.84 -3.68
N ALA A 127 -21.82 5.30 -2.61
CA ALA A 127 -22.32 6.67 -2.51
C ALA A 127 -21.17 7.70 -2.52
N GLU A 128 -20.07 7.43 -1.81
CA GLU A 128 -18.88 8.30 -1.84
C GLU A 128 -18.09 8.20 -3.15
N ALA A 129 -18.09 7.02 -3.78
CA ALA A 129 -17.49 6.79 -5.09
C ALA A 129 -18.23 7.50 -6.24
N ASN A 130 -19.52 7.80 -6.10
CA ASN A 130 -20.32 8.50 -7.11
C ASN A 130 -19.84 9.93 -7.42
N GLY A 131 -18.93 10.49 -6.60
CA GLY A 131 -18.23 11.75 -6.88
C GLY A 131 -16.81 11.59 -7.45
N LEU A 132 -16.24 10.37 -7.48
CA LEU A 132 -14.86 10.11 -7.89
C LEU A 132 -14.72 9.83 -9.39
N GLY A 133 -15.82 9.84 -10.15
CA GLY A 133 -15.80 9.54 -11.58
C GLY A 133 -15.16 8.18 -11.84
N LEU A 134 -15.54 7.15 -11.07
CA LEU A 134 -15.03 5.80 -11.26
C LEU A 134 -15.46 5.30 -12.65
N VAL A 135 -14.52 5.33 -13.58
CA VAL A 135 -14.69 4.75 -14.91
C VAL A 135 -14.34 3.26 -14.80
N ALA A 136 -15.24 2.40 -15.26
CA ALA A 136 -15.00 0.95 -15.26
C ALA A 136 -13.65 0.65 -15.93
N TRP A 137 -12.90 -0.31 -15.38
CA TRP A 137 -11.58 -0.66 -15.92
C TRP A 137 -11.65 -1.04 -17.42
N ASP A 138 -12.75 -1.67 -17.82
CA ASP A 138 -13.03 -2.00 -19.22
C ASP A 138 -13.20 -0.76 -20.11
N GLU A 139 -13.78 0.33 -19.61
CA GLU A 139 -13.90 1.60 -20.32
C GLU A 139 -12.54 2.32 -20.44
N ILE A 140 -11.72 2.28 -19.38
CA ILE A 140 -10.35 2.83 -19.38
C ILE A 140 -9.46 2.10 -20.39
N CYS A 141 -9.63 0.78 -20.51
CA CYS A 141 -8.87 -0.06 -21.41
C CYS A 141 -9.28 0.03 -22.88
N ARG A 142 -10.38 0.72 -23.22
CA ARG A 142 -10.77 0.94 -24.62
C ARG A 142 -9.70 1.76 -25.37
N PRO A 143 -9.55 1.55 -26.69
CA PRO A 143 -8.71 2.41 -27.52
C PRO A 143 -9.10 3.88 -27.39
N LYS A 144 -8.14 4.80 -27.49
CA LYS A 144 -8.40 6.25 -27.48
C LYS A 144 -9.43 6.69 -28.53
N LYS A 145 -9.45 6.01 -29.68
CA LYS A 145 -10.43 6.24 -30.77
C LYS A 145 -11.86 5.86 -30.39
N ALA A 146 -12.03 4.98 -29.40
CA ALA A 146 -13.32 4.50 -28.90
C ALA A 146 -13.69 5.11 -27.53
N GLY A 147 -13.04 6.22 -27.15
CA GLY A 147 -13.35 6.97 -25.92
C GLY A 147 -12.67 6.46 -24.65
N GLY A 148 -11.82 5.44 -24.72
CA GLY A 148 -11.02 4.98 -23.58
C GLY A 148 -9.70 5.71 -23.41
N LEU A 149 -8.97 5.40 -22.33
CA LEU A 149 -7.65 5.98 -22.04
C LEU A 149 -6.50 5.20 -22.70
N GLY A 150 -6.78 4.05 -23.30
CA GLY A 150 -5.81 3.22 -24.01
C GLY A 150 -4.87 2.45 -23.09
N PHE A 151 -5.25 2.24 -21.83
CA PHE A 151 -4.51 1.35 -20.95
C PHE A 151 -4.63 -0.10 -21.44
N ARG A 152 -3.54 -0.85 -21.35
CA ARG A 152 -3.54 -2.26 -21.74
C ARG A 152 -4.27 -3.05 -20.67
N ARG A 153 -5.13 -3.99 -21.08
CA ARG A 153 -5.68 -5.00 -20.18
C ARG A 153 -4.53 -5.87 -19.70
N VAL A 154 -4.08 -5.62 -18.48
CA VAL A 154 -2.85 -6.20 -17.92
C VAL A 154 -2.90 -7.72 -17.95
N GLN A 155 -4.07 -8.31 -17.67
CA GLN A 155 -4.26 -9.76 -17.73
C GLN A 155 -4.08 -10.31 -19.16
N GLU A 156 -4.83 -9.79 -20.14
CA GLU A 156 -4.70 -10.19 -21.55
C GLU A 156 -3.29 -9.98 -22.09
N TRP A 157 -2.65 -8.87 -21.69
CA TRP A 157 -1.30 -8.54 -22.13
C TRP A 157 -0.25 -9.47 -21.51
N ASN A 158 -0.44 -9.87 -20.25
CA ASN A 158 0.38 -10.86 -19.58
C ASN A 158 0.22 -12.24 -20.21
N GLU A 159 -1.01 -12.68 -20.49
CA GLU A 159 -1.30 -13.93 -21.20
C GLU A 159 -0.63 -13.96 -22.58
N ALA A 160 -0.76 -12.87 -23.35
CA ALA A 160 -0.11 -12.72 -24.64
C ALA A 160 1.43 -12.72 -24.53
N ALA A 161 1.99 -12.08 -23.50
CA ALA A 161 3.43 -12.05 -23.26
C ALA A 161 3.98 -13.44 -22.88
N ILE A 162 3.23 -14.22 -22.09
CA ILE A 162 3.57 -15.61 -21.75
C ILE A 162 3.61 -16.47 -23.02
N GLY A 163 2.73 -16.20 -24.00
CA GLY A 163 2.72 -16.86 -25.30
C GLY A 163 4.07 -16.82 -26.04
N LYS A 164 4.90 -15.78 -25.83
CA LYS A 164 6.26 -15.71 -26.38
C LYS A 164 7.14 -16.85 -25.86
N TYR A 165 7.03 -17.19 -24.59
CA TYR A 165 7.82 -18.27 -23.99
C TYR A 165 7.31 -19.64 -24.44
N VAL A 166 5.99 -19.81 -24.52
CA VAL A 166 5.38 -21.02 -25.10
C VAL A 166 5.86 -21.24 -26.53
N TRP A 167 5.85 -20.19 -27.35
CA TRP A 167 6.36 -20.25 -28.72
C TRP A 167 7.85 -20.61 -28.77
N ALA A 168 8.67 -20.05 -27.89
CA ALA A 168 10.09 -20.35 -27.83
C ALA A 168 10.35 -21.83 -27.45
N VAL A 169 9.55 -22.37 -26.53
CA VAL A 169 9.59 -23.80 -26.14
C VAL A 169 9.15 -24.70 -27.30
N GLU A 170 8.04 -24.38 -27.97
CA GLU A 170 7.51 -25.18 -29.09
C GLU A 170 8.45 -25.19 -30.30
N THR A 171 9.05 -24.04 -30.62
CA THR A 171 10.00 -23.91 -31.74
C THR A 171 11.42 -24.36 -31.39
N LYS A 172 11.65 -24.86 -30.17
CA LYS A 172 12.95 -25.32 -29.66
C LYS A 172 14.07 -24.30 -29.91
N GLN A 173 13.82 -23.04 -29.58
CA GLN A 173 14.83 -21.99 -29.77
C GLN A 173 16.10 -22.34 -28.99
N ASP A 174 17.25 -22.04 -29.60
CA ASP A 174 18.56 -22.36 -29.06
C ASP A 174 18.91 -21.46 -27.86
N SER A 175 18.40 -21.83 -26.69
CA SER A 175 18.73 -21.17 -25.43
C SER A 175 18.84 -22.20 -24.31
N LEU A 176 19.71 -21.91 -23.33
CA LEU A 176 20.00 -22.82 -22.22
C LEU A 176 18.76 -23.18 -21.39
N TRP A 177 17.89 -22.21 -21.09
CA TRP A 177 16.69 -22.47 -20.29
C TRP A 177 15.66 -23.30 -21.06
N ILE A 178 15.54 -23.13 -22.39
CA ILE A 178 14.65 -23.95 -23.23
C ILE A 178 15.17 -25.39 -23.29
N LYS A 179 16.48 -25.58 -23.51
CA LYS A 179 17.11 -26.92 -23.45
C LYS A 179 16.86 -27.59 -22.10
N TRP A 180 17.02 -26.85 -21.01
CA TRP A 180 16.77 -27.35 -19.66
C TRP A 180 15.30 -27.74 -19.44
N VAL A 181 14.35 -26.91 -19.86
CA VAL A 181 12.91 -27.22 -19.81
C VAL A 181 12.57 -28.51 -20.58
N HIS A 182 13.14 -28.68 -21.77
CA HIS A 182 12.91 -29.88 -22.59
C HIS A 182 13.48 -31.16 -21.95
N VAL A 183 14.57 -31.05 -21.21
CA VAL A 183 15.22 -32.19 -20.51
C VAL A 183 14.53 -32.51 -19.19
N VAL A 184 14.19 -31.49 -18.40
CA VAL A 184 13.72 -31.67 -17.01
C VAL A 184 12.20 -31.79 -16.90
N TYR A 185 11.45 -31.01 -17.68
CA TYR A 185 10.00 -30.99 -17.57
C TYR A 185 9.31 -31.75 -18.69
N LEU A 186 9.68 -31.50 -19.94
CA LEU A 186 8.97 -32.10 -21.07
C LEU A 186 9.43 -33.53 -21.38
N GLU A 187 10.64 -33.93 -20.99
CA GLU A 187 11.21 -35.27 -21.24
C GLU A 187 11.04 -35.71 -22.71
N GLN A 188 11.30 -34.81 -23.65
CA GLN A 188 11.11 -34.97 -25.10
C GLN A 188 9.65 -35.05 -25.61
N LYS A 189 8.64 -34.87 -24.76
CA LYS A 189 7.24 -34.72 -25.18
C LYS A 189 6.99 -33.36 -25.83
N LYS A 190 5.95 -33.29 -26.67
CA LYS A 190 5.47 -32.00 -27.19
C LYS A 190 4.80 -31.21 -26.08
N TRP A 191 4.93 -29.89 -26.10
CA TRP A 191 4.34 -28.99 -25.09
C TRP A 191 2.84 -29.23 -24.91
N LYS A 192 2.10 -29.45 -26.01
CA LYS A 192 0.65 -29.68 -26.00
C LYS A 192 0.20 -31.00 -25.35
N GLU A 193 1.10 -31.97 -25.26
CA GLU A 193 0.84 -33.30 -24.72
C GLU A 193 1.35 -33.41 -23.27
N TYR A 194 1.90 -32.33 -22.73
CA TYR A 194 2.45 -32.28 -21.39
C TYR A 194 1.39 -31.84 -20.38
N GLU A 195 1.15 -32.70 -19.38
CA GLU A 195 0.39 -32.35 -18.19
C GLU A 195 1.34 -32.26 -17.00
N ALA A 196 1.32 -31.12 -16.31
CA ALA A 196 2.18 -30.90 -15.15
C ALA A 196 1.77 -31.85 -14.00
N PRO A 197 2.72 -32.61 -13.40
CA PRO A 197 2.45 -33.41 -12.21
C PRO A 197 1.80 -32.60 -11.09
N THR A 198 0.99 -33.26 -10.27
CA THR A 198 0.33 -32.62 -9.12
C THR A 198 1.32 -32.01 -8.12
N THR A 199 2.55 -32.51 -8.09
CA THR A 199 3.67 -32.02 -7.26
C THR A 199 4.44 -30.84 -7.85
N SER A 200 4.16 -30.43 -9.09
CA SER A 200 4.81 -29.27 -9.71
C SER A 200 4.45 -27.96 -8.99
N SER A 201 5.43 -27.05 -8.91
CA SER A 201 5.24 -25.73 -8.31
C SER A 201 4.15 -24.92 -9.02
N TRP A 202 3.43 -24.06 -8.31
CA TRP A 202 2.37 -23.21 -8.87
C TRP A 202 2.88 -22.30 -10.00
N TYR A 203 4.17 -21.95 -10.01
CA TYR A 203 4.78 -21.16 -11.09
C TYR A 203 4.92 -21.94 -12.41
N TRP A 204 4.91 -23.28 -12.35
CA TRP A 204 5.05 -24.16 -13.52
C TRP A 204 3.70 -24.68 -14.05
N LYS A 205 2.65 -24.66 -13.22
CA LYS A 205 1.28 -24.99 -13.59
C LYS A 205 0.60 -23.78 -14.22
#